data_AF-A0A921DSL1-F1
#
_entry.id   AF-A0A921DSL1-F1
#
_cell.length_a   1.000
_cell.length_b   1.000
_cell.length_c   1.000
_cell.angle_alpha   90.00
_cell.angle_beta   90.00
_cell.angle_gamma   90.00
#
_symmetry.space_group_name_H-M   'P 1'
#
loop_
_entity.id
_entity.type
_entity.pdbx_description
1 polymer ?
#
loop_
_entity_poly.entity_id
_entity_poly.type
_entity_poly.pdbx_seq_one_letter_code
_entity_poly.pdbx_strand_id
1 'polypeptide(L)'
;MNSGLRAYNEQNKLAQWVQIVSECRDSGMSVRQWCQEHDINISSYYRWQRKVYAMVQAQQEVQFTEVTPVQAVCTDGVAVTIRIHGMEADIHSGADAATVETVLRALQSC
;
A
#
# COMPACT_ATOMS: atom_id res chain seq x y z
N MET A 1 17.02 -22.16 22.47
CA MET A 1 15.58 -21.80 22.54
C MET A 1 15.33 -20.37 23.08
N ASN A 2 16.24 -19.40 22.88
CA ASN A 2 16.10 -18.03 23.44
C ASN A 2 15.80 -16.96 22.36
N SER A 3 15.85 -17.32 21.08
CA SER A 3 15.70 -16.38 19.97
C SER A 3 14.28 -15.83 19.80
N GLY A 4 13.26 -16.63 20.12
CA GLY A 4 11.85 -16.21 20.03
C GLY A 4 11.48 -15.11 21.04
N LEU A 5 12.01 -15.18 22.26
CA LEU A 5 11.74 -14.18 23.30
C LEU A 5 12.36 -12.82 22.97
N ARG A 6 13.53 -12.82 22.34
CA ARG A 6 14.22 -11.60 21.90
C ARG A 6 13.46 -10.90 20.78
N ALA A 7 13.02 -11.65 19.76
CA ALA A 7 12.23 -11.11 18.65
C ALA A 7 10.88 -10.52 19.13
N TYR A 8 10.19 -11.22 20.04
CA TYR A 8 8.94 -10.73 20.62
C TYR A 8 9.12 -9.43 21.42
N ASN A 9 10.19 -9.32 22.21
CA ASN A 9 10.52 -8.10 22.95
C ASN A 9 10.89 -6.93 22.03
N GLU A 10 11.53 -7.20 20.89
CA GLU A 10 11.86 -6.18 19.90
C GLU A 10 10.61 -5.64 19.20
N GLN A 11 9.67 -6.52 18.84
CA GLN A 11 8.39 -6.14 18.24
C GLN A 11 7.54 -5.30 19.20
N ASN A 12 7.47 -5.68 20.49
CA ASN A 12 6.74 -4.90 21.48
C ASN A 12 7.35 -3.50 21.69
N LYS A 13 8.68 -3.40 21.75
CA LYS A 13 9.36 -2.10 21.85
C LYS A 13 9.11 -1.23 20.62
N LEU A 14 9.08 -1.84 19.44
CA LEU A 14 8.78 -1.12 18.21
C LEU A 14 7.36 -0.55 18.22
N ALA A 15 6.36 -1.35 18.59
CA ALA A 15 4.97 -0.89 18.70
C ALA A 15 4.85 0.31 19.65
N GLN A 16 5.52 0.25 20.81
CA GLN A 16 5.58 1.36 21.75
C GLN A 16 6.21 2.62 21.14
N TRP A 17 7.31 2.47 20.39
CA TRP A 17 7.95 3.61 19.72
C TRP A 17 7.08 4.24 18.63
N VAL A 18 6.36 3.42 17.87
CA VAL A 18 5.40 3.91 16.86
C VAL A 18 4.31 4.74 17.52
N GLN A 19 3.73 4.24 18.62
CA GLN A 19 2.70 4.95 19.36
C GLN A 19 3.21 6.30 19.89
N ILE A 20 4.37 6.31 20.55
CA ILE A 20 5.03 7.53 21.07
C ILE A 20 5.25 8.57 19.97
N VAL A 21 5.74 8.15 18.81
CA VAL A 21 6.00 9.06 17.68
C VAL A 21 4.70 9.59 17.07
N SER A 22 3.65 8.77 17.01
CA SER A 22 2.32 9.20 16.54
C SER A 22 1.72 10.23 17.49
N GLU A 23 1.66 9.93 18.79
CA GLU A 23 1.12 10.82 19.82
C GLU A 23 1.85 12.17 19.83
N CYS A 24 3.19 12.15 19.72
CA CYS A 24 3.97 13.38 19.63
C CYS A 24 3.59 14.20 18.39
N ARG A 25 3.36 13.56 17.24
CA ARG A 25 2.99 14.24 15.99
C ARG A 25 1.56 14.79 16.04
N ASP A 26 0.63 14.02 16.59
CA ASP A 26 -0.78 14.37 16.71
C ASP A 26 -1.00 15.47 17.76
N SER A 27 -0.09 15.59 18.74
CA SER A 27 -0.14 16.67 19.74
C SER A 27 0.01 18.08 19.16
N GLY A 28 0.60 18.22 17.98
CA GLY A 28 0.92 19.52 17.38
C GLY A 28 1.97 20.35 18.15
N MET A 29 2.54 19.79 19.22
CA MET A 29 3.56 20.45 20.03
C MET A 29 4.97 20.20 19.48
N SER A 30 5.95 21.00 19.95
CA SER A 30 7.35 20.70 19.64
C SER A 30 7.78 19.41 20.34
N VAL A 31 8.62 18.62 19.67
CA VAL A 31 9.18 17.36 20.22
C VAL A 31 9.79 17.56 21.61
N ARG A 32 10.49 18.70 21.82
CA ARG A 32 11.14 19.00 23.10
C ARG A 32 10.13 19.20 24.23
N GLN A 33 9.06 19.94 23.96
CA GLN A 33 7.99 20.17 24.94
C GLN A 33 7.24 18.87 25.22
N TRP A 34 6.86 18.12 24.19
CA TRP A 34 6.17 16.84 24.34
C TRP A 34 7.01 15.83 25.13
N CYS A 35 8.31 15.71 24.82
CA CYS A 35 9.21 14.85 25.59
C CYS A 35 9.30 15.26 27.07
N GLN A 36 9.27 16.55 27.38
CA GLN A 36 9.32 17.05 28.75
C GLN A 36 8.03 16.73 29.53
N GLU A 37 6.86 16.88 28.90
CA GLU A 37 5.56 16.59 29.51
C GLU A 37 5.36 15.09 29.78
N HIS A 38 5.93 14.24 28.92
CA HIS A 38 5.81 12.78 29.00
C HIS A 38 6.99 12.09 29.71
N ASP A 39 7.90 12.85 30.32
CA ASP A 39 9.12 12.35 31.00
C ASP A 39 9.99 11.45 30.11
N ILE A 40 10.07 11.79 28.81
CA ILE A 40 10.85 11.06 27.82
C ILE A 40 12.17 11.79 27.58
N ASN A 41 13.26 11.04 27.64
CA ASN A 41 14.55 11.57 27.22
C ASN A 41 14.55 11.87 25.72
N ILE A 42 14.82 13.13 25.37
CA ILE A 42 14.78 13.62 23.99
C ILE A 42 15.73 12.86 23.04
N SER A 43 16.89 12.42 23.53
CA SER A 43 17.85 11.64 22.73
C SER A 43 17.32 10.23 22.44
N SER A 44 16.63 9.62 23.41
CA SER A 44 15.95 8.34 23.22
C SER A 44 14.82 8.47 22.21
N TYR A 45 14.03 9.55 22.29
CA TYR A 45 12.97 9.85 21.33
C TYR A 45 13.50 9.89 19.90
N TYR A 46 14.53 10.70 19.62
CA TYR A 46 15.08 10.79 18.26
C TYR A 46 15.71 9.48 17.78
N ARG A 47 16.21 8.63 18.69
CA ARG A 47 16.67 7.29 18.33
C ARG A 47 15.51 6.39 17.93
N TRP A 48 14.39 6.43 18.65
CA TRP A 48 13.20 5.66 18.34
C TRP A 48 12.54 6.14 17.05
N GLN A 49 12.39 7.45 16.88
CA GLN A 49 11.85 8.07 15.67
C GLN A 49 12.64 7.65 14.42
N ARG A 50 13.97 7.71 14.46
CA ARG A 50 14.82 7.24 13.35
C ARG A 50 14.59 5.78 13.03
N LYS A 51 14.43 4.91 14.03
CA LYS A 51 14.15 3.49 13.82
C LYS A 51 12.76 3.26 13.21
N VAL A 52 11.73 3.95 13.72
CA VAL A 52 10.38 3.87 13.18
C VAL A 52 10.37 4.29 11.71
N TYR A 53 11.02 5.41 11.38
CA TYR A 53 11.07 5.91 9.99
C TYR A 53 11.89 5.01 9.08
N ALA A 54 13.02 4.47 9.54
CA ALA A 54 13.80 3.51 8.77
C ALA A 54 12.99 2.25 8.44
N MET A 55 12.10 1.81 9.35
CA MET A 55 11.23 0.65 9.08
C MET A 55 10.10 0.97 8.11
N VAL A 56 9.46 2.14 8.24
CA VAL A 56 8.48 2.60 7.25
C VAL A 56 9.17 2.73 5.87
N GLN A 57 10.38 3.28 5.83
CA GLN A 57 11.18 3.36 4.61
C GLN A 57 11.61 2.00 4.09
N ALA A 58 11.91 1.00 4.93
CA ALA A 58 12.22 -0.36 4.47
C ALA A 58 10.97 -1.12 3.99
N GLN A 59 9.80 -0.81 4.54
CA GLN A 59 8.51 -1.30 4.01
C GLN A 59 8.13 -0.58 2.70
N GLN A 60 8.58 0.66 2.55
CA GLN A 60 8.33 1.54 1.41
C GLN A 60 9.48 1.53 0.39
N GLU A 61 10.59 0.84 0.69
CA GLU A 61 11.54 0.33 -0.29
C GLU A 61 10.75 -0.68 -1.08
N VAL A 62 10.04 -0.12 -2.06
CA VAL A 62 9.59 -0.73 -3.29
C VAL A 62 10.66 -1.77 -3.61
N GLN A 63 10.33 -3.05 -3.39
CA GLN A 63 10.95 -4.09 -4.17
C GLN A 63 10.85 -3.58 -5.60
N PHE A 64 11.98 -3.28 -6.22
CA PHE A 64 12.05 -3.14 -7.66
C PHE A 64 11.68 -4.52 -8.21
N THR A 65 10.39 -4.83 -8.23
CA THR A 65 9.85 -5.84 -9.10
C THR A 65 10.08 -5.28 -10.49
N GLU A 66 10.79 -6.07 -11.29
CA GLU A 66 10.84 -5.85 -12.73
C GLU A 66 9.40 -5.73 -13.19
N VAL A 67 8.95 -4.49 -13.43
CA VAL A 67 7.82 -4.24 -14.31
C VAL A 67 8.31 -4.74 -15.64
N THR A 68 8.05 -6.03 -15.93
CA THR A 68 7.89 -6.45 -17.31
C THR A 68 6.96 -5.39 -17.87
N PRO A 69 7.39 -4.53 -18.82
CA PRO A 69 6.43 -3.69 -19.49
C PRO A 69 5.37 -4.68 -19.94
N VAL A 70 4.12 -4.49 -19.49
CA VAL A 70 2.99 -5.17 -20.11
C VAL A 70 3.25 -4.86 -21.57
N GLN A 71 3.73 -5.85 -22.31
CA GLN A 71 3.73 -5.77 -23.74
C GLN A 71 2.27 -5.42 -23.96
N ALA A 72 2.02 -4.20 -24.42
CA ALA A 72 0.81 -3.96 -25.14
C ALA A 72 0.90 -5.02 -26.22
N VAL A 73 0.27 -6.17 -25.95
CA VAL A 73 -0.13 -7.09 -26.97
C VAL A 73 -1.01 -6.16 -27.76
N CYS A 74 -0.43 -5.61 -28.82
CA CYS A 74 -1.18 -5.09 -29.92
C CYS A 74 -2.02 -6.27 -30.37
N THR A 75 -3.16 -6.46 -29.71
CA THR A 75 -4.30 -7.18 -30.24
C THR A 75 -4.80 -6.26 -31.34
N ASP A 76 -4.09 -6.32 -32.47
CA ASP A 76 -4.40 -5.58 -33.66
C ASP A 76 -5.86 -5.89 -33.98
N GLY A 77 -6.72 -4.87 -33.80
CA GLY A 77 -8.15 -5.00 -34.01
C GLY A 77 -9.05 -5.01 -32.78
N VAL A 78 -8.63 -4.78 -31.53
CA VAL A 78 -9.61 -4.42 -30.47
C VAL A 78 -10.07 -2.98 -30.66
N ALA A 79 -11.34 -2.81 -31.02
CA ALA A 79 -11.95 -1.49 -31.23
C ALA A 79 -12.44 -0.87 -29.93
N VAL A 80 -12.98 -1.69 -29.00
CA VAL A 80 -13.56 -1.22 -27.73
C VAL A 80 -13.36 -2.26 -26.64
N THR A 81 -12.92 -1.84 -25.45
CA THR A 81 -12.92 -2.66 -24.23
C THR A 81 -14.01 -2.16 -23.28
N ILE A 82 -14.82 -3.07 -22.75
CA ILE A 82 -15.96 -2.78 -21.89
C ILE A 82 -15.75 -3.44 -20.53
N ARG A 83 -16.00 -2.69 -19.45
CA ARG A 83 -15.87 -3.15 -18.06
C ARG A 83 -17.17 -2.94 -17.28
N ILE A 84 -17.81 -4.01 -16.84
CA ILE A 84 -19.09 -3.99 -16.09
C ILE A 84 -19.03 -5.02 -14.96
N HIS A 85 -19.38 -4.65 -13.72
CA HIS A 85 -19.42 -5.53 -12.54
C HIS A 85 -18.13 -6.36 -12.31
N GLY A 86 -16.96 -5.84 -12.70
CA GLY A 86 -15.67 -6.54 -12.60
C GLY A 86 -15.40 -7.54 -13.72
N MET A 87 -16.30 -7.66 -14.70
CA MET A 87 -16.08 -8.39 -15.96
C MET A 87 -15.51 -7.46 -17.02
N GLU A 88 -14.66 -8.01 -17.89
CA GLU A 88 -14.05 -7.32 -19.02
C GLU A 88 -14.39 -8.04 -20.32
N ALA A 89 -14.74 -7.28 -21.36
CA ALA A 89 -15.00 -7.80 -22.69
C ALA A 89 -14.33 -6.92 -23.75
N ASP A 90 -13.59 -7.55 -24.65
CA ASP A 90 -12.95 -6.90 -25.79
C ASP A 90 -13.76 -7.12 -27.06
N ILE A 91 -14.08 -6.02 -27.74
CA ILE A 91 -14.82 -6.01 -29.01
C ILE A 91 -13.82 -5.72 -30.13
N HIS A 92 -13.72 -6.64 -31.07
CA HIS A 92 -12.87 -6.48 -32.24
C HIS A 92 -13.55 -5.72 -33.38
N SER A 93 -12.75 -5.04 -34.22
CA SER A 93 -13.22 -4.38 -35.43
C SER A 93 -13.84 -5.42 -36.39
N GLY A 94 -15.09 -5.22 -36.78
CA GLY A 94 -15.84 -6.15 -37.61
C GLY A 94 -16.82 -7.08 -36.85
N ALA A 95 -16.91 -6.97 -35.52
CA ALA A 95 -17.97 -7.61 -34.76
C ALA A 95 -19.36 -7.09 -35.22
N ASP A 96 -20.29 -8.00 -35.47
CA ASP A 96 -21.64 -7.61 -35.87
C ASP A 96 -22.44 -7.04 -34.68
N ALA A 97 -23.35 -6.11 -34.98
CA ALA A 97 -24.09 -5.39 -33.96
C ALA A 97 -24.97 -6.32 -33.08
N ALA A 98 -25.49 -7.41 -33.64
CA ALA A 98 -26.35 -8.33 -32.90
C ALA A 98 -25.55 -9.14 -31.86
N THR A 99 -24.34 -9.57 -32.21
CA THR A 99 -23.41 -10.24 -31.30
C THR A 99 -22.98 -9.30 -30.17
N VAL A 100 -22.62 -8.05 -30.49
CA VAL A 100 -22.25 -7.05 -29.48
C VAL A 100 -23.39 -6.77 -28.52
N GLU A 101 -24.62 -6.58 -29.03
CA GLU A 101 -25.79 -6.33 -28.19
C GLU A 101 -26.09 -7.52 -27.26
N THR A 102 -25.97 -8.74 -27.76
CA THR A 102 -26.23 -9.96 -26.98
C THR A 102 -25.25 -10.08 -25.81
N VAL A 103 -23.96 -9.85 -26.06
CA VAL A 103 -22.92 -9.88 -25.02
C VAL A 103 -23.18 -8.78 -24.00
N LEU A 104 -23.50 -7.56 -24.44
CA LEU A 104 -23.82 -6.44 -23.55
C LEU A 104 -25.02 -6.72 -22.64
N ARG A 105 -26.11 -7.30 -23.17
CA ARG A 105 -27.28 -7.69 -22.37
C ARG A 105 -26.94 -8.77 -21.35
N ALA A 106 -26.12 -9.76 -21.72
CA ALA A 106 -25.67 -10.80 -20.80
C ALA A 106 -24.85 -10.20 -19.65
N LEU A 107 -23.92 -9.29 -19.95
CA LEU A 107 -23.09 -8.61 -18.95
C LEU A 107 -23.90 -7.68 -18.01
N GLN A 108 -25.01 -7.12 -18.49
CA GLN A 108 -25.92 -6.29 -17.68
C GLN A 108 -26.88 -7.09 -16.80
N SER A 109 -27.11 -8.36 -17.13
CA SER A 109 -28.07 -9.22 -16.42
C SER A 109 -27.43 -10.04 -15.28
N CYS A 110 -26.10 -9.94 -15.13
CA CYS A 110 -25.32 -10.50 -14.03
C CYS A 110 -25.05 -9.42 -12.96
#